data_AF-A0A3D2LGD8-F1
#
_entry.id   AF-A0A3D2LGD8-F1
#
_cell.length_a   1.000
_cell.length_b   1.000
_cell.length_c   1.000
_cell.angle_alpha   90.00
_cell.angle_beta   90.00
_cell.angle_gamma   90.00
#
_symmetry.space_group_name_H-M   'P 1'
#
loop_
_entity.id
_entity.type
_entity.pdbx_description
1 polymer ?
#
loop_
_entity_poly.entity_id
_entity_poly.type
_entity_poly.pdbx_seq_one_letter_code
_entity_poly.pdbx_strand_id
1 'polypeptide(L)' 'SLSEDGHVFDRAFLLRGADDLQPLRTEGLYKRPGYHYPKSWVAGDFLFIAYTANKENVELTRIPLSALEAR' A
#
# COMPACT_ATOMS: atom_id res chain seq x y z
N SER A 1 0.68 -3.27 8.41
CA SER A 1 0.45 -3.87 9.73
C SER A 1 0.13 -2.79 10.73
N LEU A 2 -0.61 -3.11 11.79
CA LEU A 2 -0.96 -2.19 12.87
C LEU A 2 -0.32 -2.66 14.18
N SER A 3 -0.09 -1.72 15.07
CA SER A 3 0.47 -1.90 16.40
C SER A 3 -0.12 -0.83 17.30
N GLU A 4 -0.43 -1.19 18.56
CA GLU A 4 -0.88 -0.22 19.56
C GLU A 4 0.29 0.55 20.18
N ASP A 5 1.47 -0.07 20.26
CA ASP A 5 2.66 0.45 20.96
C ASP A 5 3.84 0.80 20.03
N GLY A 6 3.74 0.46 18.75
CA GLY A 6 4.83 0.62 17.77
C GLY A 6 5.93 -0.44 17.87
N HIS A 7 5.79 -1.44 18.74
CA HIS A 7 6.75 -2.53 18.94
C HIS A 7 6.21 -3.88 18.46
N VAL A 8 4.99 -4.24 18.87
CA VAL A 8 4.34 -5.48 18.46
C VAL A 8 3.31 -5.20 17.39
N PHE A 9 3.55 -5.72 16.19
CA PHE A 9 2.63 -5.61 15.06
C PHE A 9 1.84 -6.91 14.91
N ASP A 10 0.66 -6.95 15.50
CA ASP A 10 -0.16 -8.16 15.64
C ASP A 10 -1.26 -8.28 14.58
N ARG A 11 -1.54 -7.20 13.84
CA ARG A 11 -2.58 -7.15 12.81
C ARG A 11 -2.00 -6.79 11.46
N ALA A 12 -2.35 -7.57 10.43
CA ALA A 12 -1.93 -7.35 9.06
C ALA A 12 -3.12 -7.43 8.10
N PHE A 13 -3.09 -6.60 7.07
CA PHE A 13 -4.14 -6.48 6.07
C PHE A 13 -3.51 -6.50 4.68
N LEU A 14 -4.17 -7.12 3.71
CA LEU A 14 -3.79 -7.03 2.31
C LEU A 14 -4.37 -5.72 1.73
N LEU A 15 -3.50 -4.86 1.21
CA LEU A 15 -3.92 -3.58 0.62
C LEU A 15 -4.16 -3.67 -0.88
N ARG A 16 -3.26 -4.35 -1.59
CA ARG A 16 -3.27 -4.63 -3.03
C ARG A 16 -2.61 -5.99 -3.22
N GLY A 17 -3.08 -6.78 -4.18
CA GLY A 17 -2.68 -8.17 -4.40
C GLY A 17 -2.03 -8.42 -5.75
N ALA A 18 -1.81 -9.68 -6.10
CA ALA A 18 -1.38 -10.01 -7.46
C ALA A 18 -2.53 -9.86 -8.48
N ASP A 19 -3.77 -10.10 -8.02
CA ASP A 19 -4.96 -10.14 -8.88
C ASP A 19 -5.39 -8.77 -9.42
N ASP A 20 -4.94 -7.68 -8.78
CA ASP A 20 -5.22 -6.30 -9.20
C ASP A 20 -3.96 -5.56 -9.71
N LEU A 21 -2.85 -6.27 -9.87
CA LEU A 21 -1.61 -5.73 -10.41
C LEU A 21 -1.73 -5.59 -11.94
N GLN A 22 -1.50 -4.38 -12.43
CA GLN A 22 -1.50 -4.08 -13.86
C GLN A 22 -0.25 -4.68 -14.52
N PRO A 23 -0.28 -5.02 -15.82
CA PRO A 23 0.92 -5.48 -16.53
C PRO A 23 1.99 -4.38 -16.62
N LEU A 24 3.27 -4.79 -16.66
CA LEU A 24 4.38 -3.90 -17.00
C LEU A 24 4.31 -3.59 -18.50
N ARG A 25 4.15 -2.31 -18.88
CA ARG A 25 3.97 -1.93 -20.30
C ARG A 25 5.26 -1.47 -20.96
N THR A 26 6.16 -0.87 -20.20
CA THR A 26 7.45 -0.37 -20.72
C THR A 26 8.61 -1.02 -19.99
N GLU A 27 9.52 -1.63 -20.75
CA GLU A 27 10.77 -2.15 -20.19
C GLU A 27 11.64 -1.03 -19.60
N GLY A 28 12.48 -1.37 -18.65
CA GLY A 28 13.41 -0.44 -18.05
C GLY A 28 14.35 -1.15 -17.10
N LEU A 29 15.58 -0.65 -17.01
CA LEU A 29 16.59 -1.22 -16.13
C LEU A 29 16.05 -1.27 -14.68
N TYR A 30 15.97 -2.47 -14.12
CA TYR A 30 15.43 -2.79 -12.79
C TYR A 30 13.93 -2.52 -12.55
N LYS A 31 13.13 -2.29 -13.60
CA LYS A 31 11.66 -2.39 -13.49
C LYS A 31 11.27 -3.86 -13.36
N ARG A 32 10.28 -4.14 -12.52
CA ARG A 32 9.75 -5.49 -12.31
C ARG A 32 8.29 -5.43 -11.85
N PRO A 33 7.47 -6.45 -12.15
CA PRO A 33 6.11 -6.54 -11.64
C PRO A 33 6.05 -6.37 -10.12
N GLY A 34 5.06 -5.61 -9.64
CA GLY A 34 4.70 -5.52 -8.22
C GLY A 34 4.48 -4.09 -7.73
N TYR A 35 4.06 -3.98 -6.48
CA TYR A 35 3.94 -2.72 -5.77
C TYR A 35 5.22 -2.41 -4.99
N HIS A 36 5.76 -1.21 -5.16
CA HIS A 36 7.05 -0.82 -4.58
C HIS A 36 6.99 0.55 -3.92
N TYR A 37 7.92 0.76 -2.98
CA TYR A 37 8.17 2.04 -2.30
C TYR A 37 6.92 2.67 -1.64
N PRO A 38 6.22 1.93 -0.76
CA PRO A 38 5.07 2.50 -0.06
C PRO A 38 5.50 3.66 0.85
N LYS A 39 4.73 4.75 0.82
CA LYS A 39 4.85 5.88 1.74
C LYS A 39 3.48 6.23 2.28
N SER A 40 3.33 6.17 3.60
CA SER A 40 2.08 6.43 4.29
C SER A 40 2.05 7.78 5.02
N TRP A 41 0.84 8.33 5.16
CA TRP A 41 0.52 9.44 6.05
C TRP A 41 -0.96 9.38 6.48
N VAL A 42 -1.25 9.91 7.66
CA VAL A 42 -2.63 10.09 8.14
C VAL A 42 -3.03 11.54 7.93
N ALA A 43 -4.23 11.77 7.39
CA ALA A 43 -4.80 13.10 7.25
C ALA A 43 -6.33 13.03 7.45
N GLY A 44 -6.82 13.73 8.48
CA GLY A 44 -8.20 13.55 8.95
C GLY A 44 -8.47 12.11 9.37
N ASP A 45 -9.64 11.59 9.00
CA ASP A 45 -10.07 10.23 9.34
C ASP A 45 -9.59 9.15 8.37
N PHE A 46 -8.53 9.44 7.61
CA PHE A 46 -8.03 8.54 6.57
C PHE A 46 -6.52 8.28 6.69
N LEU A 47 -6.16 7.03 6.44
CA LEU A 47 -4.81 6.60 6.10
C LEU A 47 -4.65 6.65 4.58
N PHE A 48 -3.61 7.36 4.14
CA PHE A 48 -3.20 7.41 2.75
C PHE A 48 -1.89 6.68 2.56
N ILE A 49 -1.77 5.92 1.47
CA ILE A 49 -0.57 5.17 1.13
C ILE A 49 -0.29 5.35 -0.36
N ALA A 50 0.75 6.11 -0.69
CA ALA A 50 1.25 6.23 -2.03
C ALA A 50 2.29 5.14 -2.31
N TYR A 51 2.32 4.62 -3.53
CA TYR A 51 3.27 3.60 -3.98
C TYR A 51 3.41 3.64 -5.49
N THR A 52 4.32 2.83 -6.01
CA THR A 52 4.46 2.62 -7.45
C THR A 52 3.98 1.22 -7.84
N ALA A 53 3.19 1.11 -8.92
CA ALA A 53 2.93 -0.15 -9.59
C ALA A 53 3.96 -0.32 -10.72
N ASN A 54 4.71 -1.42 -10.68
CA ASN A 54 5.76 -1.79 -11.64
C ASN A 54 6.88 -0.75 -11.84
N LYS A 55 7.03 0.20 -10.90
CA LYS A 55 7.85 1.41 -11.06
C LYS A 55 7.48 2.21 -12.32
N GLU A 56 6.20 2.20 -12.69
CA GLU A 56 5.66 2.85 -13.89
C GLU A 56 4.53 3.81 -13.55
N ASN A 57 3.54 3.34 -12.80
CA ASN A 57 2.43 4.18 -12.34
C ASN A 57 2.66 4.58 -10.88
N VAL A 58 2.35 5.82 -10.55
CA VAL A 58 2.21 6.27 -9.16
C VAL A 58 0.73 6.12 -8.79
N GLU A 59 0.47 5.38 -7.71
CA GLU A 59 -0.88 5.07 -7.24
C GLU A 59 -1.05 5.47 -5.77
N LEU A 60 -2.31 5.64 -5.37
CA LEU A 60 -2.70 6.05 -4.02
C LEU A 60 -3.86 5.19 -3.54
N THR A 61 -3.69 4.53 -2.39
CA THR A 61 -4.80 3.93 -1.65
C THR A 61 -5.21 4.86 -0.52
N ARG A 62 -6.51 5.09 -0.37
CA ARG A 62 -7.12 5.81 0.76
C ARG A 62 -8.00 4.86 1.56
N ILE A 63 -7.78 4.79 2.87
CA ILE A 63 -8.44 3.85 3.78
C ILE A 63 -9.06 4.65 4.94
N PRO A 64 -10.37 4.54 5.21
CA PRO A 64 -10.95 5.10 6.42
C PRO A 64 -10.30 4.46 7.65
N LEU A 65 -9.91 5.25 8.66
CA LEU A 65 -9.31 4.71 9.88
C LEU A 65 -10.26 3.74 10.60
N SER A 66 -11.58 4.01 10.56
CA SER A 66 -12.60 3.12 11.11
C SER A 66 -12.62 1.73 10.46
N ALA A 67 -12.20 1.59 9.20
CA ALA A 67 -12.11 0.29 8.54
C ALA A 67 -10.98 -0.59 9.12
N LEU A 68 -10.06 0.00 9.88
CA LEU A 68 -8.94 -0.68 10.52
C LEU A 68 -9.23 -1.08 11.98
N GLU A 69 -10.39 -0.68 12.51
CA GLU A 69 -10.83 -0.98 13.88
C GLU A 69 -11.59 -2.30 14.00
N ALA A 70 -12.07 -2.84 12.88
CA ALA A 70 -12.83 -4.09 12.85
C ALA A 70 -11.97 -5.26 13.36
N ARG A 71 -12.38 -5.83 14.49
CA ARG A 71 -11.93 -7.12 15.03
C ARG A 71 -12.87 -8.22 14.58
#